data_AF-A0A9Q3B8W0-F1
#
_entry.id   AF-A0A9Q3B8W0-F1
#
_cell.length_a   1.000
_cell.length_b   1.000
_cell.length_c   1.000
_cell.angle_alpha   90.00
_cell.angle_beta   90.00
_cell.angle_gamma   90.00
#
_symmetry.space_group_name_H-M   'P 1'
#
loop_
_entity.id
_entity.type
_entity.pdbx_description
1 polymer ?
#
loop_
_entity_poly.entity_id
_entity_poly.type
_entity_poly.pdbx_seq_one_letter_code
_entity_poly.pdbx_strand_id
1 'polypeptide(L)'
;MIKHDLSNAPVPILPNFKLPSKLYIDAAGSQGFGAALHQRQIVDGEPREGVVCYISRKLKDSEIIYGETQTECLCMVWGLEKLHSYLEGSLFEKQTVMYSSVFST
;
A
#
# COMPACT_ATOMS: atom_id res chain seq x y z
N MET A 1 -21.09 -0.01 -4.54
CA MET A 1 -20.09 -0.26 -5.59
C MET A 1 -18.95 -1.23 -5.18
N ILE A 2 -18.88 -1.72 -3.94
CA ILE A 2 -17.74 -2.56 -3.46
C ILE A 2 -17.60 -3.91 -4.17
N LYS A 3 -18.70 -4.50 -4.67
CA LYS A 3 -18.69 -5.83 -5.29
C LYS A 3 -18.09 -5.87 -6.71
N HIS A 4 -18.08 -4.74 -7.42
CA HIS A 4 -17.64 -4.72 -8.82
C HIS A 4 -16.13 -4.57 -8.95
N ASP A 5 -15.49 -3.92 -7.97
CA ASP A 5 -14.03 -3.72 -7.94
C ASP A 5 -13.29 -4.99 -7.49
N LEU A 6 -13.90 -5.85 -6.67
CA LEU A 6 -13.32 -7.15 -6.30
C LEU A 6 -13.18 -8.11 -7.50
N SER A 7 -14.02 -7.97 -8.53
CA SER A 7 -14.00 -8.89 -9.69
C SER A 7 -12.83 -8.61 -10.65
N ASN A 8 -12.26 -7.39 -10.63
CA ASN A 8 -11.11 -7.00 -11.45
C ASN A 8 -9.83 -6.76 -10.64
N ALA A 9 -9.91 -6.88 -9.31
CA ALA A 9 -8.75 -6.75 -8.45
C ALA A 9 -7.76 -7.89 -8.77
N PRO A 10 -6.45 -7.58 -8.91
CA PRO A 10 -5.41 -8.60 -9.02
C PRO A 10 -5.55 -9.59 -7.87
N VAL A 11 -5.56 -10.89 -8.18
CA VAL A 11 -5.64 -11.94 -7.16
C VAL A 11 -4.42 -11.82 -6.23
N PRO A 12 -4.63 -11.71 -4.90
CA PRO A 12 -3.52 -11.61 -3.98
C PRO A 12 -2.62 -12.85 -4.02
N ILE A 13 -1.31 -12.64 -4.05
CA ILE A 13 -0.30 -13.70 -3.98
C ILE A 13 0.06 -14.01 -2.52
N LEU A 14 0.49 -15.25 -2.25
CA LEU A 14 0.92 -15.65 -0.92
C LEU A 14 2.17 -14.86 -0.49
N PRO A 15 2.19 -14.25 0.71
CA PRO A 15 3.35 -13.53 1.21
C PRO A 15 4.54 -14.47 1.39
N ASN A 16 5.70 -14.08 0.87
CA ASN A 16 6.97 -14.75 1.15
C ASN A 16 7.86 -13.84 1.99
N PHE A 17 7.92 -14.09 3.30
CA PHE A 17 8.67 -13.24 4.23
C PHE A 17 10.19 -13.20 3.96
N LYS A 18 10.74 -14.06 3.09
CA LYS A 18 12.18 -14.02 2.76
C LYS A 18 12.54 -13.05 1.63
N LEU A 19 11.54 -12.51 0.92
CA LEU A 19 11.74 -11.65 -0.25
C LEU A 19 11.40 -10.20 0.09
N PRO A 20 12.10 -9.22 -0.51
CA PRO A 20 11.77 -7.81 -0.32
C PRO A 20 10.37 -7.52 -0.86
N SER A 21 9.58 -6.78 -0.08
CA SER A 21 8.27 -6.27 -0.51
C SER A 21 8.30 -4.76 -0.70
N LYS A 22 7.51 -4.28 -1.65
CA LYS A 22 7.32 -2.86 -1.94
C LYS A 22 6.00 -2.41 -1.35
N LEU A 23 5.99 -1.28 -0.66
CA LEU A 23 4.78 -0.69 -0.12
C LEU A 23 4.40 0.53 -0.95
N TYR A 24 3.30 0.43 -1.67
CA TYR A 24 2.68 1.53 -2.37
C TYR A 24 1.67 2.20 -1.45
N ILE A 25 1.70 3.52 -1.39
CA ILE A 25 0.80 4.31 -0.55
C ILE A 25 0.10 5.32 -1.44
N ASP A 26 -1.20 5.43 -1.26
CA ASP A 26 -2.06 6.40 -1.93
C ASP A 26 -2.90 7.13 -0.88
N ALA A 27 -2.65 8.43 -0.76
CA ALA A 27 -3.37 9.30 0.15
C ALA A 27 -4.39 10.13 -0.66
N ALA A 28 -5.64 9.69 -0.66
CA ALA A 28 -6.74 10.37 -1.34
C ALA A 28 -7.31 11.51 -0.47
N GLY A 29 -6.47 12.52 -0.20
CA GLY A 29 -6.86 13.77 0.46
C GLY A 29 -7.79 13.59 1.67
N SER A 30 -8.84 14.42 1.76
CA SER A 30 -9.77 14.48 2.90
C SER A 30 -10.75 13.30 3.04
N GLN A 31 -10.67 12.27 2.19
CA GLN A 31 -11.60 11.13 2.20
C GLN A 31 -11.04 9.87 2.87
N GLY A 32 -9.72 9.67 2.82
CA GLY A 32 -9.09 8.45 3.28
C GLY A 32 -7.76 8.19 2.62
N PHE A 33 -7.12 7.11 3.04
CA PHE A 33 -5.87 6.67 2.47
C PHE A 33 -5.82 5.14 2.37
N GLY A 34 -4.97 4.65 1.47
CA GLY A 34 -4.76 3.25 1.22
C GLY A 34 -3.28 2.94 1.02
N ALA A 35 -2.95 1.67 1.17
CA ALA A 35 -1.66 1.15 0.79
C ALA A 35 -1.81 -0.25 0.21
N ALA A 36 -0.95 -0.58 -0.75
CA ALA A 36 -0.86 -1.89 -1.36
C ALA A 36 0.55 -2.44 -1.13
N LEU A 37 0.63 -3.61 -0.51
CA LEU A 37 1.87 -4.35 -0.36
C LEU A 37 2.07 -5.22 -1.59
N HIS A 38 3.12 -4.96 -2.35
CA HIS A 38 3.51 -5.72 -3.52
C HIS A 38 4.75 -6.53 -3.21
N GLN A 39 4.90 -7.67 -3.87
CA GLN A 39 6.10 -8.47 -3.76
C GLN A 39 6.48 -9.05 -5.11
N ARG A 40 7.76 -8.99 -5.43
CA ARG A 40 8.31 -9.65 -6.61
C ARG A 40 8.65 -11.09 -6.23
N GLN A 41 7.97 -12.05 -6.84
CA GLN A 41 8.17 -13.48 -6.62
C GLN A 41 8.40 -14.18 -7.95
N ILE A 42 9.06 -15.34 -7.92
CA ILE A 42 9.17 -16.21 -9.09
C ILE A 42 7.93 -17.10 -9.10
N VAL A 43 7.07 -16.93 -10.09
CA VAL A 43 5.86 -17.73 -10.32
C VAL A 43 6.03 -18.39 -11.69
N ASP A 44 5.95 -19.72 -11.73
CA ASP A 44 6.17 -20.52 -12.96
C ASP A 44 7.56 -20.32 -13.60
N GLY A 45 8.58 -20.03 -12.79
CA GLY A 45 9.96 -19.79 -13.27
C GLY A 45 10.23 -18.35 -13.71
N GLU A 46 9.22 -17.48 -13.75
CA GLU A 46 9.36 -16.09 -14.17
C GLU A 46 9.12 -15.10 -13.02
N PRO A 47 9.88 -13.99 -12.93
CA PRO A 47 9.65 -12.97 -11.93
C PRO A 47 8.36 -12.20 -12.22
N ARG A 48 7.35 -12.37 -11.36
CA ARG A 48 6.11 -11.58 -11.37
C ARG A 48 6.04 -10.70 -10.13
N GLU A 49 5.65 -9.45 -10.31
CA GLU A 49 5.25 -8.60 -9.20
C GLU A 49 3.75 -8.82 -8.95
N GLY A 50 3.40 -9.31 -7.77
CA GLY A 50 2.02 -9.54 -7.37
C GLY A 50 1.69 -8.77 -6.11
N VAL A 51 0.41 -8.47 -5.95
CA VAL A 51 -0.09 -7.80 -4.75
C VAL A 51 -0.26 -8.84 -3.65
N VAL A 52 0.33 -8.60 -2.50
CA VAL A 52 0.20 -9.47 -1.32
C VAL A 52 -1.03 -9.08 -0.51
N CYS A 53 -1.23 -7.78 -0.30
CA CYS A 53 -2.29 -7.27 0.55
C CYS A 53 -2.66 -5.83 0.17
N TYR A 54 -3.95 -5.54 0.27
CA TYR A 54 -4.48 -4.17 0.24
C TYR A 54 -4.94 -3.77 1.63
N ILE A 55 -4.54 -2.60 2.08
CA ILE A 55 -5.03 -1.97 3.31
C ILE A 55 -5.59 -0.61 2.95
N SER A 56 -6.74 -0.25 3.50
CA SER A 56 -7.30 1.09 3.34
C SER A 56 -8.08 1.48 4.58
N ARG A 57 -8.15 2.78 4.82
CA ARG A 57 -8.81 3.36 5.97
C ARG A 57 -9.34 4.74 5.61
N LYS A 58 -10.53 5.05 6.11
CA LYS A 58 -11.08 6.41 6.08
C LYS A 58 -10.42 7.28 7.13
N LEU A 59 -10.22 8.55 6.81
CA LEU A 59 -9.78 9.55 7.77
C LEU A 59 -10.88 9.75 8.83
N LYS A 60 -10.46 9.95 10.08
CA LYS A 60 -11.35 10.36 11.17
C LYS A 60 -11.66 11.85 11.04
N ASP A 61 -12.75 12.33 11.63
CA ASP A 61 -13.12 13.75 11.61
C ASP A 61 -12.00 14.69 12.07
N SER A 62 -11.17 14.24 13.02
CA SER A 62 -9.98 14.96 13.50
C SER A 62 -8.80 14.97 12.53
N GLU A 63 -8.79 14.07 11.55
CA GLU A 63 -7.72 13.89 10.55
C GLU A 63 -8.13 14.47 9.18
N ILE A 64 -9.42 14.76 8.96
CA ILE A 64 -9.95 15.40 7.73
C ILE A 64 -9.35 16.81 7.53
N ILE A 65 -8.97 17.47 8.63
CA ILE A 65 -8.33 18.79 8.59
C ILE A 65 -6.86 18.76 8.17
N TYR A 66 -6.27 17.57 8.02
CA TYR A 66 -4.88 17.45 7.59
C TYR A 66 -4.72 17.80 6.11
N GLY A 67 -3.63 18.51 5.81
CA GLY A 67 -3.22 18.75 4.43
C GLY A 67 -2.76 17.45 3.73
N GLU A 68 -2.56 17.52 2.41
CA GLU A 68 -2.14 16.36 1.60
C GLU A 68 -0.85 15.71 2.14
N THR A 69 0.18 16.51 2.40
CA THR A 69 1.47 16.02 2.95
C THR A 69 1.32 15.37 4.34
N GLN A 70 0.47 15.93 5.21
CA GLN A 70 0.23 15.36 6.54
C GLN A 70 -0.52 14.03 6.43
N THR A 71 -1.44 13.91 5.48
CA THR A 71 -2.18 12.69 5.19
C THR A 71 -1.27 11.62 4.60
N GLU A 72 -0.34 11.98 3.71
CA GLU A 72 0.70 11.08 3.19
C GLU A 72 1.59 10.53 4.32
N CYS A 73 2.06 11.41 5.21
CA CYS A 73 2.84 11.00 6.39
C CYS A 73 2.05 10.09 7.33
N LEU A 74 0.78 10.42 7.61
CA LEU A 74 -0.09 9.59 8.43
C LEU A 74 -0.31 8.21 7.80
N CYS A 75 -0.54 8.16 6.49
CA CYS A 75 -0.71 6.90 5.77
C CYS A 75 0.57 6.06 5.79
N MET A 76 1.75 6.69 5.67
CA MET A 76 3.04 5.99 5.79
C MET A 76 3.22 5.34 7.16
N VAL A 77 3.04 6.11 8.23
CA VAL A 77 3.20 5.58 9.60
C VAL A 77 2.19 4.47 9.85
N TRP A 78 0.91 4.71 9.53
CA TRP A 78 -0.13 3.71 9.72
C TRP A 78 0.09 2.44 8.89
N GLY A 79 0.50 2.59 7.63
CA GLY A 79 0.78 1.46 6.74
C GLY A 79 1.94 0.62 7.23
N LEU A 80 3.02 1.25 7.70
CA LEU A 80 4.15 0.56 8.30
C LEU A 80 3.79 -0.14 9.61
N GLU A 81 2.99 0.48 10.48
CA GLU A 81 2.52 -0.14 11.72
C GLU A 81 1.61 -1.34 11.44
N LYS A 82 0.67 -1.22 10.50
CA LYS A 82 -0.25 -2.30 10.16
C LYS A 82 0.42 -3.46 9.46
N LEU A 83 1.41 -3.16 8.63
CA LEU A 83 2.15 -4.19 7.91
C LEU A 83 3.36 -4.66 8.70
N HIS A 84 3.64 -4.13 9.90
CA HIS A 84 4.82 -4.49 10.70
C HIS A 84 5.05 -6.00 10.76
N SER A 85 4.00 -6.80 11.00
CA SER A 85 4.08 -8.27 11.02
C SER A 85 4.47 -8.91 9.68
N TYR A 86 4.14 -8.25 8.56
CA TYR A 86 4.63 -8.62 7.23
C TYR A 86 6.06 -8.12 6.98
N LEU A 87 6.46 -7.04 7.63
CA LEU A 87 7.77 -6.42 7.45
C LEU A 87 8.87 -7.08 8.32
N GLU A 88 8.53 -7.60 9.50
CA GLU A 88 9.47 -8.06 10.54
C GLU A 88 10.32 -9.28 10.11
N GLY A 89 9.87 -10.01 9.09
CA GLY A 89 10.56 -11.21 8.58
C GLY A 89 11.43 -11.01 7.34
N SER A 90 11.36 -9.86 6.65
CA SER A 90 11.99 -9.68 5.32
C SER A 90 13.15 -8.69 5.33
N LEU A 91 14.22 -9.01 4.59
CA LEU A 91 15.30 -8.07 4.27
C LEU A 91 14.73 -6.97 3.36
N PHE A 92 14.40 -5.81 3.94
CA PHE A 92 13.76 -4.71 3.20
C PHE A 92 14.74 -3.90 2.37
N GLU A 93 14.43 -3.76 1.08
CA GLU A 93 14.71 -2.55 0.32
C GLU A 93 13.44 -1.69 0.37
N LYS A 94 13.40 -0.71 1.28
CA LYS A 94 12.27 0.22 1.43
C LYS A 94 12.18 1.14 0.22
N GLN A 95 11.41 0.73 -0.78
CA GLN A 95 11.02 1.60 -1.88
C GLN A 95 9.60 2.09 -1.62
N THR A 96 9.47 3.19 -0.87
CA THR A 96 8.22 3.93 -0.76
C THR A 96 8.09 4.80 -1.99
N VAL A 97 7.24 4.42 -2.94
CA VAL A 97 6.87 5.28 -4.06
C VAL A 97 5.60 6.01 -3.67
N MET A 98 5.73 7.29 -3.30
CA MET A 98 4.59 8.18 -3.18
C MET A 98 4.16 8.57 -4.60
N TYR A 99 3.01 8.11 -5.05
CA TYR A 99 2.33 8.73 -6.18
C TYR A 99 1.60 9.96 -5.65
N SER A 100 2.30 11.07 -5.46
CA SER A 100 1.59 12.33 -5.33
C SER A 100 1.04 12.66 -6.71
N SER A 101 -0.27 12.85 -6.83
CA SER A 101 -0.90 13.24 -8.09
C SER A 101 -0.63 14.70 -8.46
N VAL A 102 0.48 15.29 -7.98
CA VAL A 102 0.91 16.67 -8.27
C VAL A 102 1.97 16.69 -9.36
N PHE A 103 1.54 16.36 -10.57
CA PHE A 103 1.92 17.08 -11.78
C PHE A 103 0.66 17.23 -12.65
N SER A 104 -0.25 18.10 -12.21
CA SER A 104 -1.28 18.68 -13.08
C SER A 104 -1.62 20.08 -12.59
N THR A 105 -0.74 21.03 -12.87
CA THR A 105 -1.05 22.38 -13.38
C THR A 105 0.21 22.94 -14.04
#